data_AF-A0A7J4P0V8-F1
#
_entry.id   AF-A0A7J4P0V8-F1
#
_cell.length_a   1.000
_cell.length_b   1.000
_cell.length_c   1.000
_cell.angle_alpha   90.00
_cell.angle_beta   90.00
_cell.angle_gamma   90.00
#
_symmetry.space_group_name_H-M   'P 1'
#
loop_
_entity.id
_entity.type
_entity.pdbx_description
1 polymer ?
#
loop_
_entity_poly.entity_id
_entity_poly.type
_entity_poly.pdbx_seq_one_letter_code
_entity_poly.pdbx_strand_id
1 'polypeptide(L)'
;MEAATVAAAASADSNASGYRLKFNREEFLQLVEIAKPRIIYRRGKNHLFAFDGFVMYSQKCSDEDFKVKIINTVEFSNYGWEA
;
A
#
# COMPACT_ATOMS: atom_id res chain seq x y z
N MET A 1 -13.38 -35.19 29.90
CA MET A 1 -13.82 -34.11 29.01
C MET A 1 -13.33 -32.82 29.67
N GLU A 2 -12.24 -32.25 29.19
CA GLU A 2 -11.72 -30.93 29.63
C GLU A 2 -10.72 -30.49 28.54
N ALA A 3 -11.20 -29.71 27.57
CA ALA A 3 -11.16 -28.24 27.52
C ALA A 3 -9.85 -27.76 26.88
N ALA A 4 -9.92 -27.56 25.57
CA ALA A 4 -8.86 -27.02 24.74
C ALA A 4 -8.53 -25.57 25.11
N THR A 5 -7.26 -25.26 25.33
CA THR A 5 -6.75 -23.88 25.42
C THR A 5 -5.97 -23.55 24.16
N VAL A 6 -6.70 -23.25 23.09
CA VAL A 6 -6.10 -22.55 21.94
C VAL A 6 -6.04 -21.07 22.30
N ALA A 7 -4.89 -20.63 22.79
CA ALA A 7 -4.62 -19.20 22.95
C ALA A 7 -4.37 -18.59 21.57
N ALA A 8 -5.44 -18.10 20.94
CA ALA A 8 -5.33 -17.17 19.83
C ALA A 8 -4.89 -15.80 20.38
N ALA A 9 -3.58 -15.58 20.48
CA ALA A 9 -3.05 -14.24 20.69
C ALA A 9 -3.07 -13.50 19.36
N ALA A 10 -3.94 -12.50 19.29
CA ALA A 10 -4.18 -11.62 18.16
C ALA A 10 -2.87 -11.17 17.48
N SER A 11 -2.83 -11.28 16.14
CA SER A 11 -1.82 -10.63 15.32
C SER A 11 -1.76 -9.16 15.70
N ALA A 12 -0.57 -8.69 16.10
CA ALA A 12 -0.33 -7.30 16.43
C ALA A 12 -0.88 -6.41 15.30
N ASP A 13 -1.96 -5.69 15.58
CA ASP A 13 -2.31 -4.50 14.83
C ASP A 13 -1.17 -3.51 15.09
N SER A 14 -0.16 -3.59 14.22
CA SER A 14 0.87 -2.59 14.08
C SER A 14 0.16 -1.34 13.58
N ASN A 15 -0.36 -0.57 14.53
CA ASN A 15 -1.01 0.71 14.35
C ASN A 15 0.03 1.72 13.85
N ALA A 16 0.57 1.47 12.66
CA ALA A 16 1.37 2.40 11.92
C ALA A 16 0.38 3.48 11.49
N SER A 17 0.34 4.58 12.26
CA SER A 17 -0.28 5.84 11.90
C SER A 17 0.40 6.39 10.65
N GLY A 18 0.23 5.72 9.52
CA GLY A 18 0.84 6.04 8.26
C GLY A 18 -0.15 6.87 7.48
N TYR A 19 0.32 7.96 6.90
CA TYR A 19 -0.36 8.85 5.96
C TYR A 19 -0.83 8.11 4.69
N ARG A 20 -1.41 6.92 4.80
CA ARG A 20 -1.66 5.98 3.71
C ARG A 20 -3.16 5.88 3.47
N LEU A 21 -3.55 6.18 2.24
CA LEU A 21 -4.93 6.10 1.82
C LEU A 21 -5.07 4.94 0.83
N LYS A 22 -5.96 4.00 1.16
CA LYS A 22 -6.24 2.82 0.34
C LYS A 22 -7.46 3.09 -0.52
N PHE A 23 -7.33 2.83 -1.82
CA PHE A 23 -8.40 3.04 -2.80
C PHE A 23 -8.76 1.74 -3.54
N ASN A 24 -9.97 1.68 -4.08
CA ASN A 24 -10.28 0.72 -5.14
C ASN A 24 -9.67 1.19 -6.46
N ARG A 25 -9.78 0.38 -7.52
CA ARG A 25 -9.13 0.64 -8.81
C ARG A 25 -9.61 1.97 -9.42
N GLU A 26 -10.92 2.21 -9.46
CA GLU A 26 -11.50 3.36 -10.16
C GLU A 26 -11.10 4.69 -9.51
N GLU A 27 -11.24 4.83 -8.20
CA GLU A 27 -10.86 6.04 -7.47
C GLU A 27 -9.35 6.27 -7.51
N PHE A 28 -8.55 5.19 -7.47
CA PHE A 28 -7.10 5.32 -7.61
C PHE A 28 -6.71 5.85 -8.99
N LEU A 29 -7.36 5.39 -10.05
CA LEU A 29 -7.09 5.88 -11.41
C LEU A 29 -7.51 7.34 -11.58
N GLN A 30 -8.66 7.74 -11.03
CA GLN A 30 -9.06 9.15 -10.98
C GLN A 30 -7.99 10.01 -10.27
N LEU A 31 -7.45 9.53 -9.16
CA LEU A 31 -6.37 10.23 -8.44
C LEU A 31 -5.08 10.30 -9.27
N VAL A 32 -4.73 9.26 -10.02
CA VAL A 32 -3.59 9.30 -10.95
C VAL A 32 -3.82 10.34 -12.05
N GLU A 33 -5.05 10.49 -12.56
CA GLU A 33 -5.38 11.51 -13.55
C GLU A 33 -5.32 12.93 -12.99
N ILE A 34 -5.72 13.14 -11.74
CA ILE A 34 -5.66 14.43 -11.04
C ILE A 34 -4.21 14.79 -10.69
N ALA A 35 -3.51 13.89 -10.00
CA ALA A 35 -2.16 14.12 -9.48
C ALA A 35 -1.08 14.08 -10.57
N LYS A 36 -1.35 13.40 -11.69
CA LYS A 36 -0.42 13.16 -12.81
C LYS A 36 0.99 12.76 -12.33
N PRO A 37 1.11 11.70 -11.50
CA PRO A 37 2.40 11.30 -10.97
C PRO A 37 3.31 10.86 -12.11
N ARG A 38 4.57 11.32 -12.10
CA ARG A 38 5.57 10.92 -13.12
C ARG A 38 6.03 9.48 -12.94
N ILE A 39 5.91 8.95 -11.72
CA ILE A 39 6.36 7.63 -11.30
C ILE A 39 5.29 7.02 -10.40
N ILE A 40 4.99 5.75 -10.63
CA ILE A 40 4.23 4.92 -9.70
C ILE A 40 5.16 3.86 -9.14
N TYR A 41 5.13 3.68 -7.82
CA TYR A 41 5.91 2.65 -7.17
C TYR A 41 5.07 1.38 -7.02
N ARG A 42 5.71 0.22 -7.17
CA ARG A 42 5.04 -1.08 -7.05
C ARG A 42 5.73 -1.97 -6.03
N ARG A 43 4.93 -2.57 -5.14
CA ARG A 43 5.37 -3.66 -4.26
C ARG A 43 4.34 -4.78 -4.28
N GLY A 44 4.70 -5.91 -4.90
CA GLY A 44 3.78 -7.03 -5.07
C GLY A 44 2.56 -6.61 -5.89
N LYS A 45 1.39 -6.58 -5.25
CA LYS A 45 0.13 -6.10 -5.85
C LYS A 45 -0.16 -4.62 -5.57
N ASN A 46 0.60 -3.97 -4.69
CA ASN A 46 0.36 -2.57 -4.34
C ASN A 46 1.01 -1.65 -5.37
N HIS A 47 0.22 -0.81 -6.02
CA HIS A 47 0.67 0.37 -6.74
C HIS A 47 0.43 1.59 -5.86
N LEU A 48 1.41 2.48 -5.77
CA LEU A 48 1.35 3.63 -4.87
C LEU A 48 2.07 4.86 -5.44
N PHE A 49 1.66 6.04 -4.98
CA PHE A 49 2.36 7.29 -5.19
C PHE A 49 2.02 8.26 -4.05
N ALA A 50 2.81 9.33 -3.90
CA ALA A 50 2.54 10.37 -2.91
C ALA A 50 1.76 11.52 -3.55
N PHE A 51 0.71 11.99 -2.89
CA PHE A 51 -0.10 13.14 -3.28
C PHE A 51 -0.71 13.81 -2.05
N ASP A 52 -0.65 15.14 -1.99
CA ASP A 52 -1.14 15.97 -0.88
C ASP A 52 -0.66 15.54 0.53
N GLY A 53 0.58 15.06 0.62
CA GLY A 53 1.16 14.58 1.87
C GLY A 53 0.71 13.18 2.29
N PHE A 54 -0.11 12.50 1.48
CA PHE A 54 -0.52 11.13 1.68
C PHE A 54 0.12 10.18 0.66
N VAL A 55 0.39 8.95 1.08
CA VAL A 55 0.72 7.84 0.20
C VAL A 55 -0.58 7.16 -0.20
N MET A 56 -0.98 7.37 -1.44
CA MET A 56 -2.15 6.73 -2.02
C MET A 56 -1.73 5.36 -2.54
N TYR A 57 -2.49 4.30 -2.27
CA TYR A 57 -2.19 2.98 -2.82
C TYR A 57 -3.44 2.16 -3.16
N SER A 58 -3.30 1.29 -4.16
CA SER A 58 -4.31 0.33 -4.58
C SER A 58 -3.68 -1.05 -4.81
N GLN A 59 -4.43 -2.10 -4.49
CA GLN A 59 -4.07 -3.50 -4.77
C GLN A 59 -4.78 -4.09 -5.98
N LYS A 60 -5.68 -3.29 -6.59
CA LYS A 60 -6.60 -3.73 -7.64
C LYS A 60 -6.20 -3.24 -9.03
N CYS A 61 -5.08 -2.52 -9.13
CA CYS A 61 -4.55 -2.04 -10.40
C CYS A 61 -3.56 -3.05 -11.00
N SER A 62 -3.42 -3.02 -12.32
CA SER A 62 -2.34 -3.68 -13.05
C SER A 62 -1.36 -2.66 -13.61
N ASP A 63 -0.17 -3.11 -14.01
CA ASP A 63 0.85 -2.23 -14.59
C ASP A 63 0.36 -1.54 -15.88
N GLU A 64 -0.55 -2.19 -16.61
CA GLU A 64 -1.14 -1.72 -17.87
C GLU A 64 -2.11 -0.54 -17.67
N ASP A 65 -2.60 -0.35 -16.44
CA ASP A 65 -3.46 0.78 -16.09
C ASP A 65 -2.71 2.11 -16.12
N PHE A 66 -1.37 2.08 -16.14
CA PHE A 66 -0.53 3.25 -16.00
C PHE A 66 0.31 3.51 -17.25
N LYS A 67 0.26 4.75 -17.74
CA LYS A 67 1.09 5.22 -18.87
C LYS A 67 2.41 5.86 -18.42
N VAL A 68 2.76 5.65 -17.15
CA VAL A 68 3.91 6.28 -16.49
C VAL A 68 4.90 5.22 -16.04
N LYS A 69 6.11 5.66 -15.68
CA LYS A 69 7.16 4.72 -15.26
C LYS A 69 6.76 4.04 -13.96
N ILE A 70 6.82 2.71 -13.95
CA ILE A 70 6.63 1.90 -12.76
C ILE A 70 8.01 1.50 -12.19
N ILE A 71 8.22 1.74 -10.90
CA ILE A 71 9.45 1.35 -10.20
C ILE A 71 9.11 0.36 -9.08
N ASN A 72 9.70 -0.83 -9.14
CA ASN A 72 9.53 -1.83 -8.09
C ASN A 72 10.32 -1.44 -6.83
N THR A 73 9.68 -1.48 -5.67
CA THR A 73 10.32 -1.22 -4.38
C THR A 73 10.63 -2.53 -3.66
N VAL A 74 11.66 -2.49 -2.79
CA VAL A 74 12.09 -3.66 -1.98
C VAL A 74 11.09 -3.92 -0.85
N GLU A 75 10.67 -2.86 -0.15
CA GLU A 75 9.73 -2.95 0.96
C GLU A 75 8.87 -1.68 1.11
N PHE A 76 7.74 -1.82 1.82
CA PHE A 76 7.09 -0.69 2.46
C PHE A 76 7.71 -0.54 3.85
N SER A 77 8.69 0.35 3.98
CA SER A 77 9.30 0.64 5.28
C SER A 77 8.26 1.30 6.19
N ASN A 78 7.67 0.50 7.07
CA ASN A 78 6.98 0.93 8.29
C ASN A 78 7.91 0.93 9.50
N TYR A 79 9.11 0.38 9.31
CA TYR A 79 10.13 0.16 10.31
C TYR A 79 11.41 0.84 9.84
N GLY A 80 12.18 1.43 10.75
CA GLY A 80 13.48 2.02 10.42
C GLY A 80 14.42 0.97 9.82
N TRP A 81 15.45 1.41 9.12
CA TRP A 81 16.53 0.53 8.66
C TRP A 81 17.09 -0.24 9.86
N GLU A 82 17.12 -1.56 9.79
CA GLU A 82 17.90 -2.35 10.73
C GLU A 82 19.38 -2.03 10.50
N ALA A 83 20.06 -1.61 11.56
CA ALA A 83 21.47 -1.21 11.54
C ALA A 83 22.41 -2.41 11.42
#